data_AF-A0A0D2INC2-F1
#
_entry.id   AF-A0A0D2INC2-F1
#
_cell.length_a   1.000
_cell.length_b   1.000
_cell.length_c   1.000
_cell.angle_alpha   90.00
_cell.angle_beta   90.00
_cell.angle_gamma   90.00
#
_symmetry.space_group_name_H-M   'P 1'
#
loop_
_entity.id
_entity.type
_entity.pdbx_description
1 polymer ?
#
loop_
_entity_poly.entity_id
_entity_poly.type
_entity_poly.pdbx_seq_one_letter_code
_entity_poly.pdbx_strand_id
1 'polypeptide(L)'
;MLRLLDQWGEGIKGRQTSVALGAIHILRSKAGSLLGSVAINQEHGEQFVVHRADLPMASLEQASVLPNVKLQDDTKVENVQFSPAAVELSDRTMVHADVVPNPWLEERS
;
A
#
# COMPACT_ATOMS: atom_id res chain seq x y z
N MET A 1 -6.29 8.78 3.62
CA MET A 1 -5.86 7.78 2.62
C MET A 1 -6.55 7.97 1.27
N LEU A 2 -7.89 8.01 1.19
CA LEU A 2 -8.57 8.14 -0.12
C LEU A 2 -8.20 9.38 -0.91
N ARG A 3 -7.95 10.53 -0.28
CA ARG A 3 -7.50 11.73 -1.01
C ARG A 3 -6.22 11.50 -1.82
N LEU A 4 -5.30 10.67 -1.31
CA LEU A 4 -4.08 10.31 -2.05
C LEU A 4 -4.41 9.35 -3.20
N LEU A 5 -5.27 8.36 -2.96
CA LEU A 5 -5.75 7.47 -4.02
C LEU A 5 -6.52 8.22 -5.11
N ASP A 6 -7.29 9.24 -4.75
CA ASP A 6 -7.97 10.14 -5.69
C ASP A 6 -6.96 10.92 -6.55
N GLN A 7 -5.89 11.44 -5.93
CA GLN A 7 -4.80 12.11 -6.65
C GLN A 7 -4.04 11.18 -7.60
N TRP A 8 -3.94 9.89 -7.25
CA TRP A 8 -3.29 8.87 -8.08
C TRP A 8 -4.24 8.21 -9.10
N GLY A 9 -5.52 8.63 -9.16
CA GLY A 9 -6.51 8.08 -10.09
C GLY A 9 -7.11 6.73 -9.66
N GLU A 10 -6.74 6.21 -8.50
CA GLU A 10 -7.18 4.91 -7.95
C GLU A 10 -8.45 5.01 -7.09
N GLY A 11 -8.86 6.22 -6.73
CA GLY A 11 -9.92 6.45 -5.77
C GLY A 11 -11.30 5.91 -6.19
N ILE A 12 -11.59 5.80 -7.48
CA ILE A 12 -12.83 5.19 -7.98
C ILE A 12 -12.84 3.69 -7.67
N LYS A 13 -11.75 2.99 -8.02
CA LYS A 13 -11.63 1.55 -7.80
C LYS A 13 -11.61 1.23 -6.31
N GLY A 14 -10.89 2.04 -5.53
CA GLY A 14 -10.87 1.93 -4.06
C GLY A 14 -12.25 2.08 -3.43
N ARG A 15 -13.15 2.93 -3.96
CA ARG A 15 -14.54 3.05 -3.48
C ARG A 15 -15.44 1.90 -3.94
N GLN A 16 -15.22 1.35 -5.13
CA GLN A 16 -16.00 0.23 -5.66
C GLN A 16 -15.78 -1.08 -4.90
N THR A 17 -14.56 -1.29 -4.39
CA THR A 17 -14.18 -2.53 -3.68
C THR A 17 -14.21 -2.39 -2.16
N SER A 18 -14.65 -1.24 -1.64
CA SER A 18 -14.63 -0.97 -0.20
C SER A 18 -16.01 -0.74 0.39
N VAL A 19 -16.08 -0.87 1.71
CA VAL A 19 -17.27 -0.64 2.51
C VAL A 19 -17.05 0.60 3.37
N ALA A 20 -17.93 1.59 3.26
CA ALA A 20 -17.87 2.80 4.06
C ALA A 20 -18.05 2.47 5.56
N LEU A 21 -17.16 2.99 6.40
CA LEU A 21 -17.18 2.78 7.83
C LEU A 21 -18.01 3.89 8.50
N GLY A 22 -19.14 3.51 9.10
CA GLY A 22 -20.02 4.47 9.80
C GLY A 22 -19.68 4.66 11.28
N ALA A 23 -19.31 3.58 11.96
CA ALA A 23 -18.90 3.59 13.36
C ALA A 23 -17.98 2.41 13.67
N ILE A 24 -17.18 2.57 14.73
CA ILE A 24 -16.42 1.49 15.34
C ILE A 24 -17.13 1.13 16.64
N HIS A 25 -17.53 -0.14 16.76
CA HIS A 25 -18.13 -0.68 17.97
C HIS A 25 -17.11 -1.51 18.73
N ILE A 26 -17.00 -1.28 20.03
CA ILE A 26 -16.15 -2.06 20.93
C ILE A 26 -17.07 -3.00 21.70
N LEU A 27 -16.89 -4.30 21.52
CA LEU A 27 -17.70 -5.32 22.17
C LEU A 27 -16.87 -6.16 23.14
N ARG A 28 -17.49 -6.59 24.23
CA ARG A 28 -16.87 -7.54 25.16
C ARG A 28 -16.81 -8.92 24.53
N SER A 29 -15.62 -9.42 24.25
CA SER A 29 -15.39 -10.72 23.58
C SER A 29 -16.23 -11.89 24.13
N LYS A 30 -16.32 -12.05 25.46
CA LYS A 30 -17.02 -13.19 26.09
C LYS A 30 -18.54 -13.21 25.85
N ALA A 31 -19.18 -12.05 25.73
CA ALA A 31 -20.65 -11.94 25.72
C ALA A 31 -21.22 -11.14 24.54
N GLY A 32 -20.37 -10.52 23.73
CA GLY A 32 -20.77 -9.62 22.66
C GLY A 32 -21.47 -8.34 23.14
N SER A 33 -21.47 -8.05 24.44
CA SER A 33 -22.12 -6.84 24.95
C SER A 33 -21.34 -5.59 24.52
N LEU A 34 -22.08 -4.57 24.07
CA LEU A 34 -21.51 -3.30 23.64
C LEU A 34 -20.87 -2.58 24.85
N LEU A 35 -19.60 -2.22 24.73
CA LEU A 35 -18.84 -1.47 25.73
C LEU A 35 -18.73 0.02 25.37
N GLY A 36 -18.75 0.33 24.07
CA GLY A 36 -18.68 1.69 23.58
C GLY A 36 -18.76 1.75 22.07
N SER A 37 -19.04 2.93 21.55
CA SER A 37 -19.08 3.19 20.10
C SER A 37 -18.46 4.54 19.80
N VAL A 38 -17.69 4.59 18.72
CA VAL A 38 -17.14 5.82 18.16
C VAL A 38 -17.74 5.98 16.77
N ALA A 39 -18.56 7.00 16.58
CA ALA A 39 -19.02 7.38 15.25
C ALA A 39 -17.83 7.92 14.43
N ILE A 40 -17.77 7.57 13.16
CA ILE A 40 -16.71 8.08 12.29
C ILE A 40 -16.98 9.56 11.99
N ASN A 41 -16.02 10.42 12.34
CA ASN A 41 -16.05 11.82 11.93
C ASN A 41 -15.71 11.92 10.44
N GLN A 42 -16.64 12.45 9.65
CA GLN A 42 -16.48 12.64 8.20
C GLN A 42 -15.94 14.03 7.82
N GLU A 43 -15.74 14.94 8.78
CA GLU A 43 -15.24 16.30 8.54
C GLU A 43 -13.88 16.32 7.82
N HIS A 44 -13.06 15.29 8.02
CA HIS A 44 -11.74 15.16 7.38
C HIS A 44 -11.72 14.15 6.22
N GLY A 45 -12.89 13.69 5.79
CA GLY A 45 -13.07 12.73 4.71
C GLY A 45 -13.62 11.38 5.18
N GLU A 46 -14.00 10.58 4.20
CA GLU A 46 -14.60 9.26 4.40
C GLU A 46 -13.56 8.21 4.84
N GLN A 47 -14.00 7.28 5.68
CA GLN A 47 -13.22 6.09 6.05
C GLN A 47 -13.86 4.85 5.46
N PHE A 48 -13.03 3.92 5.00
CA PHE A 48 -13.48 2.69 4.36
C PHE A 48 -12.69 1.49 4.86
N VAL A 49 -13.34 0.34 4.83
CA VAL A 49 -12.73 -0.97 4.99
C VAL A 49 -12.62 -1.60 3.61
N VAL A 50 -11.42 -2.06 3.27
CA VAL A 50 -11.12 -2.65 1.97
C VAL A 50 -10.35 -3.94 2.17
N HIS A 51 -10.52 -4.88 1.26
CA HIS A 51 -9.70 -6.08 1.27
C HIS A 51 -8.25 -5.71 0.96
N ARG A 52 -7.29 -6.25 1.74
CA ARG A 52 -5.88 -5.84 1.64
C ARG A 52 -5.30 -6.02 0.23
N ALA A 53 -5.77 -7.02 -0.52
CA ALA A 53 -5.26 -7.28 -1.88
C ALA A 53 -5.73 -6.23 -2.91
N ASP A 54 -6.87 -5.58 -2.69
CA ASP A 54 -7.50 -4.74 -3.72
C ASP A 54 -6.76 -3.41 -3.91
N LEU A 55 -6.20 -2.85 -2.83
CA LEU A 55 -5.43 -1.62 -2.90
C LEU A 55 -4.12 -1.78 -3.70
N PRO A 56 -3.20 -2.72 -3.35
CA PRO A 56 -1.99 -2.93 -4.14
C PRO A 56 -2.29 -3.28 -5.60
N MET A 57 -3.34 -4.06 -5.87
CA MET A 57 -3.72 -4.40 -7.24
C MET A 57 -4.21 -3.18 -8.03
N ALA A 58 -4.98 -2.28 -7.42
CA ALA A 58 -5.36 -1.03 -8.04
C ALA A 58 -4.13 -0.18 -8.43
N SER A 59 -3.14 -0.09 -7.53
CA SER A 59 -1.91 0.66 -7.80
C SER A 59 -1.03 -0.01 -8.85
N LEU A 60 -0.91 -1.34 -8.84
CA LEU A 60 -0.15 -2.07 -9.85
C LEU A 60 -0.74 -1.90 -11.25
N GLU A 61 -2.06 -1.97 -11.39
CA GLU A 61 -2.73 -1.75 -12.67
C GLU A 61 -2.49 -0.32 -13.21
N GLN A 62 -2.57 0.70 -12.35
CA GLN A 62 -2.29 2.09 -12.76
C GLN A 62 -0.81 2.30 -13.10
N ALA A 63 0.11 1.72 -12.33
CA ALA A 63 1.53 1.80 -12.61
C ALA A 63 1.87 1.10 -13.95
N SER A 64 1.19 0.01 -14.28
CA SER A 64 1.44 -0.79 -15.49
C SER A 64 1.05 -0.09 -16.79
N VAL A 65 0.17 0.91 -16.76
CA VAL A 65 -0.20 1.68 -17.95
C VAL A 65 0.77 2.83 -18.24
N LEU A 66 1.68 3.15 -17.31
CA LEU A 66 2.65 4.23 -17.48
C LEU A 66 3.84 3.75 -18.32
N PRO A 67 4.17 4.43 -19.44
CA PRO A 67 5.21 3.96 -20.36
C PRO A 67 6.64 4.04 -19.78
N ASN A 68 6.81 4.81 -18.71
CA ASN A 68 8.07 5.00 -17.99
C ASN A 68 8.22 4.06 -16.78
N VAL A 69 7.27 3.14 -16.56
CA VAL A 69 7.32 2.17 -15.47
C VAL A 69 7.54 0.78 -16.06
N LYS A 70 8.43 0.01 -15.43
CA LYS A 70 8.65 -1.41 -15.75
C LYS A 70 8.51 -2.21 -14.47
N LEU A 71 7.51 -3.08 -14.43
CA LEU A 71 7.35 -4.06 -13.37
C LEU A 71 8.20 -5.29 -13.72
N GLN A 72 9.02 -5.73 -12.77
CA GLN A 72 9.75 -6.99 -12.85
C GLN A 72 9.20 -7.94 -11.79
N ASP A 73 8.36 -8.87 -12.24
CA ASP A 73 7.81 -9.91 -11.39
C ASP A 73 8.83 -11.03 -11.17
N ASP A 74 8.56 -11.90 -10.18
CA ASP A 74 9.39 -13.07 -9.84
C ASP A 74 10.89 -12.77 -9.63
N THR A 75 11.19 -11.52 -9.29
CA THR A 75 12.55 -11.02 -9.12
C THR A 75 12.79 -10.71 -7.65
N LYS A 76 13.85 -11.27 -7.08
CA LYS A 76 14.26 -11.01 -5.70
C LYS A 76 15.52 -10.16 -5.69
N VAL A 77 15.49 -9.06 -4.93
CA VAL A 77 16.67 -8.27 -4.60
C VAL A 77 17.41 -8.97 -3.45
N GLU A 78 18.68 -9.31 -3.66
CA GLU A 78 19.53 -9.93 -2.65
C GLU A 78 20.42 -8.91 -1.92
N ASN A 79 20.80 -7.83 -2.62
CA ASN A 79 21.68 -6.82 -2.06
C ASN A 79 21.43 -5.43 -2.64
N VAL A 80 21.82 -4.40 -1.90
CA VAL A 80 21.77 -2.99 -2.32
C VAL A 80 23.17 -2.39 -2.16
N GLN A 81 23.70 -1.82 -3.23
CA GLN A 81 24.96 -1.06 -3.22
C GLN A 81 24.64 0.43 -3.19
N PHE A 82 25.37 1.17 -2.35
CA PHE A 82 25.15 2.62 -2.18
C PHE A 82 26.09 3.48 -3.04
N SER A 83 27.21 2.93 -3.51
CA SER A 83 28.20 3.66 -4.31
C SER A 83 28.87 2.75 -5.34
N PRO A 84 28.48 2.83 -6.64
CA PRO A 84 27.32 3.56 -7.15
C PRO A 84 25.99 2.93 -6.70
N ALA A 85 24.90 3.69 -6.72
CA ALA A 85 23.59 3.18 -6.33
C ALA A 85 23.12 2.07 -7.31
N ALA A 86 22.93 0.87 -6.77
CA ALA A 86 22.52 -0.30 -7.55
C ALA A 86 21.84 -1.35 -6.68
N VAL A 87 21.06 -2.23 -7.30
CA VAL A 87 20.53 -3.44 -6.68
C VAL A 87 21.09 -4.68 -7.35
N GLU A 88 21.44 -5.68 -6.55
CA GLU A 88 21.81 -7.02 -7.02
C GLU A 88 20.58 -7.93 -6.93
N LEU A 89 20.21 -8.50 -8.07
CA LEU A 89 19.10 -9.45 -8.18
C LEU A 89 19.58 -10.88 -7.89
N SER A 90 18.67 -11.80 -7.60
CA SER A 90 18.98 -13.21 -7.27
C SER A 90 19.69 -13.98 -8.38
N ASP A 91 19.57 -13.53 -9.62
CA ASP A 91 20.29 -14.05 -10.79
C ASP A 91 21.69 -13.43 -10.96
N ARG A 92 22.13 -12.60 -10.00
CA ARG A 92 23.38 -11.80 -9.99
C ARG A 92 23.40 -10.65 -11.00
N THR A 93 22.27 -10.32 -11.60
CA THR A 93 22.16 -9.12 -12.45
C THR A 93 22.22 -7.86 -11.57
N MET A 94 22.98 -6.87 -12.03
CA MET A 94 23.08 -5.56 -11.39
C MET A 94 22.19 -4.55 -12.11
N VAL A 95 21.30 -3.88 -11.37
CA VAL A 95 20.47 -2.78 -11.89
C VAL A 95 20.91 -1.48 -11.24
N HIS A 96 21.45 -0.56 -12.06
CA HIS A 96 21.90 0.75 -11.61
C HIS A 96 20.78 1.78 -11.67
N ALA A 97 20.75 2.69 -10.69
CA ALA A 97 19.78 3.78 -10.61
C ALA A 97 20.39 4.98 -9.90
N ASP A 98 19.78 6.16 -10.07
CA ASP A 98 20.17 7.35 -9.30
C ASP A 98 19.76 7.23 -7.81
N VAL A 99 18.62 6.57 -7.55
CA VAL A 99 18.05 6.38 -6.21
C VAL A 99 17.44 4.99 -6.11
N VAL A 100 17.70 4.29 -5.00
CA VAL A 100 17.05 3.03 -4.63
C VAL A 100 16.22 3.25 -3.37
N PRO A 101 14.89 3.44 -3.47
CA PRO A 101 14.03 3.48 -2.28
C PRO A 101 13.92 2.08 -1.69
N ASN A 102 14.39 1.88 -0.46
CA ASN A 102 14.29 0.59 0.23
C ASN A 102 13.15 0.63 1.28
N PRO A 103 11.96 0.06 0.98
CA PRO A 103 10.87 -0.02 1.95
C PRO A 103 11.10 -1.10 3.03
N TRP A 104 12.18 -1.88 2.92
CA TRP A 104 12.54 -3.00 3.79
C TRP A 104 13.79 -2.74 4.64
N LEU A 105 14.13 -1.47 4.90
CA LEU A 105 15.17 -1.13 5.87
C LEU A 105 14.76 -1.59 7.28
N GLU A 106 15.04 -2.86 7.60
CA GLU A 106 15.39 -3.22 8.96
C GLU A 106 16.77 -2.59 9.22
N GLU A 107 16.89 -1.77 10.26
CA GLU A 107 18.17 -1.21 10.72
C GLU A 107 19.17 -2.35 10.90
N ARG A 108 20.07 -2.52 9.93
CA ARG A 108 21.28 -3.32 10.11
C ARG A 108 22.35 -2.39 10.64
N SER A 109 22.41 -2.31 11.98
CA SER A 109 23.52 -1.75 12.76
C SER A 109 24.75 -2.64 12.72
#